data_AF-A0A7J8T591-F1
#
_entry.id   AF-A0A7J8T591-F1
#
_cell.length_a   1.000
_cell.length_b   1.000
_cell.length_c   1.000
_cell.angle_alpha   90.00
_cell.angle_beta   90.00
_cell.angle_gamma   90.00
#
_symmetry.space_group_name_H-M   'P 1'
#
loop_
_entity.id
_entity.type
_entity.pdbx_description
1 polymer ?
#
loop_
_entity_poly.entity_id
_entity_poly.type
_entity_poly.pdbx_seq_one_letter_code
_entity_poly.pdbx_strand_id
1 'polypeptide(L)'
;MIERDLNMPNRIVGELLYPGGYIKLIELGLEDCVDEIDAQQFLGYTLYKDGKETHVSYPLEKFQSHISGRTSHNGRFVQRLRKKAASLHNVTLEQGTVTSLIEENGIVKGVHYKNKSGQVLTAYAPLTIVDIPSYLVGLTLTNCNLPKKNYGAIILGHPSPILLYP
;
A
#
# COMPACT_ATOMS: atom_id res chain seq x y z
N MET A 1 14.71 10.66 1.55
CA MET A 1 13.54 10.28 0.73
C MET A 1 12.99 11.55 0.09
N ILE A 2 12.84 11.56 -1.24
CA ILE A 2 12.27 12.69 -1.99
C ILE A 2 10.90 12.22 -2.50
N GLU A 3 9.83 12.89 -2.07
CA GLU A 3 8.45 12.55 -2.42
C GLU A 3 7.78 13.77 -3.05
N ARG A 4 7.04 13.56 -4.14
CA ARG A 4 6.40 14.65 -4.87
C ARG A 4 5.32 15.32 -4.04
N ASP A 5 4.51 14.52 -3.35
CA ASP A 5 3.48 15.02 -2.46
C ASP A 5 3.44 14.27 -1.11
N LEU A 6 3.70 15.02 -0.03
CA LEU A 6 3.66 14.52 1.34
C LEU A 6 2.25 14.52 1.94
N ASN A 7 1.27 15.12 1.25
CA ASN A 7 -0.12 15.00 1.65
C ASN A 7 -0.58 13.53 1.59
N MET A 8 -1.65 13.23 2.34
CA MET A 8 -2.26 11.91 2.34
C MET A 8 -2.73 11.55 0.92
N PRO A 9 -2.23 10.45 0.33
CA PRO A 9 -2.66 10.03 -1.00
C PRO A 9 -4.16 9.70 -1.01
N ASN A 10 -4.87 10.18 -2.03
CA ASN A 10 -6.24 9.77 -2.31
C ASN A 10 -6.23 8.78 -3.49
N ARG A 11 -6.08 7.48 -3.19
CA ARG A 11 -6.04 6.40 -4.17
C ARG A 11 -6.57 5.09 -3.59
N ILE A 12 -7.14 4.28 -4.47
CA ILE A 12 -7.71 2.94 -4.17
C ILE A 12 -6.70 1.79 -4.33
N VAL A 13 -5.51 2.08 -4.87
CA VAL A 13 -4.46 1.07 -5.07
C VAL A 13 -3.76 0.81 -3.73
N GLY A 14 -3.52 -0.46 -3.41
CA GLY A 14 -2.79 -0.85 -2.21
C GLY A 14 -3.61 -0.73 -0.93
N GLU A 15 -4.93 -0.95 -1.01
CA GLU A 15 -5.83 -1.01 0.15
C GLU A 15 -5.89 -2.40 0.81
N LEU A 16 -5.32 -3.44 0.18
CA LEU A 16 -5.32 -4.80 0.69
C LEU A 16 -3.89 -5.31 0.93
N LEU A 17 -3.57 -5.57 2.19
CA LEU A 17 -2.34 -6.19 2.64
C LEU A 17 -2.61 -7.66 2.96
N TYR A 18 -2.03 -8.57 2.17
CA TYR A 18 -2.16 -10.01 2.39
C TYR A 18 -1.50 -10.45 3.71
N PRO A 19 -1.89 -11.61 4.29
CA PRO A 19 -1.29 -12.11 5.54
C PRO A 19 0.24 -12.19 5.48
N GLY A 20 0.81 -12.62 4.36
CA GLY A 20 2.26 -12.65 4.18
C GLY A 20 2.90 -11.25 4.24
N GLY A 21 2.26 -10.24 3.67
CA GLY A 21 2.72 -8.86 3.76
C GLY A 21 2.60 -8.30 5.19
N TYR A 22 1.53 -8.66 5.91
CA TYR A 22 1.37 -8.29 7.31
C TYR A 22 2.43 -8.94 8.22
N ILE A 23 2.75 -10.22 7.98
CA ILE A 23 3.88 -10.91 8.65
C ILE A 23 5.18 -10.15 8.39
N LYS A 24 5.43 -9.70 7.16
CA LYS A 24 6.62 -8.91 6.84
C LYS A 24 6.65 -7.54 7.51
N LEU A 25 5.50 -6.89 7.72
CA LEU A 25 5.48 -5.67 8.54
C LEU A 25 5.91 -5.95 9.99
N ILE A 26 5.42 -7.04 10.59
CA ILE A 26 5.81 -7.44 11.96
C ILE A 26 7.32 -7.73 12.03
N GLU A 27 7.86 -8.50 11.07
CA GLU A 27 9.30 -8.79 11.02
C GLU A 27 10.16 -7.52 10.90
N LEU A 28 9.62 -6.46 10.28
CA LEU A 28 10.29 -5.17 10.12
C LEU A 28 10.04 -4.20 11.28
N GLY A 29 9.23 -4.56 12.29
CA GLY A 29 8.85 -3.66 13.39
C GLY A 29 7.94 -2.51 12.97
N LEU A 30 7.11 -2.75 11.95
CA LEU A 30 6.20 -1.78 11.32
C LEU A 30 4.72 -2.16 11.50
N GLU A 31 4.40 -3.12 12.35
CA GLU A 31 3.04 -3.58 12.60
C GLU A 31 2.12 -2.46 13.13
N ASP A 32 2.67 -1.54 13.92
CA ASP A 32 1.96 -0.37 14.44
C ASP A 32 1.50 0.60 13.33
N CYS A 33 1.98 0.43 12.10
CA CYS A 33 1.55 1.24 10.97
C CYS A 33 0.14 0.87 10.45
N VAL A 34 -0.43 -0.26 10.86
CA VAL A 34 -1.83 -0.60 10.55
C VAL A 34 -2.82 -0.25 11.67
N ASP A 35 -2.32 0.26 12.80
CA ASP A 35 -3.15 0.68 13.92
C ASP A 35 -3.70 2.09 13.71
N GLU A 36 -4.87 2.37 14.29
CA GLU A 36 -5.53 3.69 14.29
C GLU A 36 -5.84 4.25 12.89
N ILE A 37 -5.91 3.39 11.88
CA ILE A 37 -6.27 3.78 10.49
C ILE A 37 -7.58 3.14 10.02
N ASP A 38 -8.35 2.59 10.94
CA ASP A 38 -9.54 1.76 10.69
C ASP A 38 -9.25 0.54 9.80
N ALA A 39 -8.05 -0.04 9.96
CA ALA A 39 -7.70 -1.26 9.23
C ALA A 39 -8.59 -2.42 9.67
N GLN A 40 -9.22 -3.10 8.73
CA GLN A 40 -10.08 -4.25 9.01
C GLN A 40 -9.34 -5.56 8.77
N GLN A 41 -9.69 -6.59 9.54
CA GLN A 41 -9.15 -7.92 9.32
C GLN A 41 -9.67 -8.50 8.01
N PHE A 42 -8.76 -9.14 7.27
CA PHE A 42 -9.06 -9.78 6.00
C PHE A 42 -8.66 -11.26 6.05
N LEU A 43 -9.66 -12.14 6.06
CA LEU A 43 -9.51 -13.57 6.33
C LEU A 43 -9.58 -14.43 5.06
N GLY A 44 -9.98 -13.86 3.94
CA GLY A 44 -10.05 -14.56 2.66
C GLY A 44 -11.13 -13.98 1.76
N TYR A 45 -11.60 -14.79 0.82
CA TYR A 45 -12.61 -14.42 -0.17
C TYR A 45 -13.80 -15.36 -0.16
N THR A 46 -14.97 -14.83 -0.55
CA THR A 46 -16.08 -15.63 -1.06
C THR A 46 -16.17 -15.42 -2.56
N LEU A 47 -16.13 -16.50 -3.33
CA LEU A 47 -16.25 -16.47 -4.78
C LEU A 47 -17.70 -16.77 -5.15
N TYR A 48 -18.29 -15.91 -5.97
CA TYR A 48 -19.65 -16.06 -6.48
C TYR A 48 -19.63 -16.32 -7.98
N LYS A 49 -20.36 -17.34 -8.43
CA LYS A 49 -20.54 -17.65 -9.85
C LYS A 49 -21.88 -18.35 -10.08
N ASP A 50 -22.69 -17.84 -11.02
CA ASP A 50 -23.95 -18.46 -11.45
C ASP A 50 -24.89 -18.83 -10.28
N GLY A 51 -25.00 -17.93 -9.29
CA GLY A 51 -25.82 -18.12 -8.08
C GLY A 51 -25.23 -19.09 -7.05
N LYS A 52 -24.04 -19.63 -7.26
CA LYS A 52 -23.31 -20.47 -6.32
C LYS A 52 -22.20 -19.69 -5.63
N GLU A 53 -21.84 -20.12 -4.42
CA GLU A 53 -20.73 -19.55 -3.67
C GLU A 53 -19.75 -20.61 -3.17
N THR A 54 -18.49 -20.21 -3.00
CA THR A 54 -17.47 -20.99 -2.29
C THR A 54 -16.58 -20.07 -1.47
N HIS A 55 -16.11 -20.55 -0.32
CA HIS A 55 -15.24 -19.76 0.56
C HIS A 55 -13.79 -20.22 0.44
N VAL A 56 -12.90 -19.26 0.30
CA VAL A 56 -11.45 -19.47 0.29
C VAL A 56 -10.87 -18.68 1.45
N SER A 57 -10.62 -19.37 2.55
CA SER A 57 -9.93 -18.81 3.72
C SER A 57 -8.42 -18.85 3.52
N TYR A 58 -7.70 -17.87 4.07
CA TYR A 58 -6.25 -17.98 4.16
C TYR A 58 -5.85 -19.12 5.12
N PRO A 59 -4.79 -19.88 4.80
CA PRO A 59 -4.30 -20.99 5.63
C PRO A 59 -3.49 -20.44 6.81
N LEU A 60 -4.19 -20.06 7.89
CA LEU A 60 -3.61 -19.33 9.02
C LEU A 60 -3.44 -20.20 10.28
N GLU A 61 -3.72 -21.50 10.21
CA GLU A 61 -3.80 -22.41 11.36
C GLU A 61 -2.47 -22.55 12.13
N LYS A 62 -1.34 -22.31 11.44
CA LYS A 62 0.01 -22.40 12.01
C LYS A 62 0.53 -21.07 12.56
N PHE A 63 -0.26 -19.99 12.45
CA PHE A 63 0.15 -18.65 12.85
C PHE A 63 -0.58 -18.21 14.12
N GLN A 64 -0.06 -17.16 14.76
CA GLN A 64 -0.72 -16.56 15.91
C GLN A 64 -2.08 -15.96 15.50
N SER A 65 -3.05 -15.95 16.43
CA SER A 65 -4.45 -15.55 16.15
C SER A 65 -4.62 -14.14 15.59
N HIS A 66 -3.67 -13.23 15.85
CA HIS A 66 -3.70 -11.87 15.34
C HIS A 66 -3.28 -11.76 13.87
N ILE A 67 -2.64 -12.80 13.31
CA ILE A 67 -2.18 -12.84 11.93
C ILE A 67 -3.38 -13.02 11.00
N SER A 68 -3.56 -12.05 10.11
CA SER A 68 -4.54 -12.06 9.02
C SER A 68 -4.17 -10.94 8.04
N GLY A 69 -4.83 -10.89 6.89
CA GLY A 69 -4.69 -9.73 6.02
C GLY A 69 -5.28 -8.47 6.67
N ARG A 70 -4.97 -7.32 6.09
CA ARG A 70 -5.54 -6.03 6.49
C ARG A 70 -6.10 -5.31 5.27
N THR A 71 -7.33 -4.83 5.35
CA THR A 71 -7.84 -3.82 4.42
C THR A 71 -7.80 -2.46 5.10
N SER A 72 -7.41 -1.42 4.38
CA SER A 72 -7.35 -0.05 4.92
C SER A 72 -7.32 0.97 3.81
N HIS A 73 -7.72 2.21 4.10
CA HIS A 73 -7.50 3.31 3.17
C HIS A 73 -6.01 3.51 2.93
N ASN A 74 -5.58 3.39 1.67
CA ASN A 74 -4.16 3.41 1.31
C ASN A 74 -3.46 4.68 1.80
N GLY A 75 -4.13 5.83 1.69
CA GLY A 75 -3.60 7.11 2.14
C GLY A 75 -3.21 7.11 3.61
N ARG A 76 -4.05 6.53 4.48
CA ARG A 76 -3.81 6.47 5.92
C ARG A 76 -2.63 5.55 6.24
N PHE A 77 -2.57 4.38 5.60
CA PHE A 77 -1.46 3.44 5.78
C PHE A 77 -0.12 4.04 5.32
N VAL A 78 -0.08 4.64 4.12
CA VAL A 78 1.11 5.34 3.61
C VAL A 78 1.53 6.48 4.54
N GLN A 79 0.57 7.21 5.13
CA GLN A 79 0.89 8.27 6.07
C GLN A 79 1.49 7.74 7.38
N ARG A 80 1.04 6.59 7.90
CA ARG A 80 1.66 5.91 9.06
C ARG A 80 3.10 5.51 8.74
N LEU A 81 3.33 4.86 7.59
CA LEU A 81 4.67 4.48 7.13
C LEU A 81 5.61 5.69 7.00
N ARG A 82 5.13 6.79 6.38
CA ARG A 82 5.91 8.04 6.24
C ARG A 82 6.25 8.65 7.59
N LYS A 83 5.31 8.69 8.53
CA LYS A 83 5.54 9.19 9.90
C LYS A 83 6.58 8.34 10.63
N LYS A 84 6.48 7.01 10.55
CA LYS A 84 7.44 6.08 11.15
C LYS A 84 8.83 6.29 10.55
N ALA A 85 8.95 6.34 9.23
CA ALA A 85 10.22 6.60 8.56
C ALA A 85 10.82 7.95 8.97
N ALA A 86 10.02 9.02 8.99
CA ALA A 86 10.48 10.37 9.37
C ALA A 86 10.86 10.52 10.86
N SER A 87 10.41 9.62 11.74
CA SER A 87 10.84 9.59 13.14
C SER A 87 12.27 9.06 13.33
N LEU A 88 12.85 8.43 12.31
CA LEU A 88 14.21 7.92 12.37
C LEU A 88 15.22 9.05 12.12
N HIS A 89 16.22 9.17 12.99
CA HIS A 89 17.24 10.23 12.93
C HIS A 89 18.07 10.22 11.64
N ASN A 90 18.16 9.09 10.95
CA ASN A 90 18.92 8.89 9.72
C ASN A 90 18.05 9.02 8.45
N VAL A 91 16.80 9.47 8.58
CA VAL A 91 15.89 9.67 7.45
C VAL A 91 15.53 11.14 7.32
N THR A 92 16.02 11.77 6.25
CA THR A 92 15.55 13.09 5.83
C THR A 92 14.43 12.92 4.82
N LEU A 93 13.26 13.50 5.11
CA LEU A 93 12.11 13.53 4.21
C LEU A 93 12.02 14.90 3.54
N GLU A 94 12.05 14.92 2.20
CA GLU A 94 11.95 16.15 1.42
C GLU A 94 10.79 16.06 0.43
N GLN A 95 10.05 17.17 0.33
CA GLN A 95 9.00 17.29 -0.69
C GLN A 95 9.58 17.90 -1.97
N GLY A 96 9.65 17.10 -3.02
CA GLY A 96 10.17 17.50 -4.32
C GLY A 96 9.89 16.46 -5.40
N THR A 97 9.94 16.87 -6.66
CA THR A 97 9.76 15.97 -7.80
C THR A 97 11.12 15.67 -8.41
N VAL A 98 11.55 14.41 -8.37
CA VAL A 98 12.74 13.96 -9.10
C VAL A 98 12.50 14.15 -10.60
N THR A 99 13.42 14.82 -11.28
CA THR A 99 13.31 15.16 -12.71
C THR A 99 14.22 14.32 -13.58
N SER A 100 15.37 13.88 -13.08
CA SER A 100 16.31 13.02 -13.81
C SER A 100 17.28 12.31 -12.87
N LEU A 101 17.82 11.18 -13.34
CA LEU A 101 18.96 10.51 -12.72
C LEU A 101 20.26 11.20 -13.15
N ILE A 102 21.24 11.19 -12.25
CA ILE A 102 22.61 11.61 -12.55
C ILE A 102 23.40 10.34 -12.81
N GLU A 103 23.87 10.16 -14.03
CA GLU A 103 24.55 8.95 -14.46
C GLU A 103 25.94 9.28 -15.03
N GLU A 104 26.92 8.49 -14.62
CA GLU A 104 28.29 8.59 -15.11
C GLU A 104 28.79 7.18 -15.43
N ASN A 105 29.20 6.95 -16.69
CA ASN A 105 29.64 5.64 -17.17
C ASN A 105 28.64 4.49 -16.89
N GLY A 106 27.34 4.78 -17.02
CA GLY A 106 26.27 3.82 -16.75
C GLY A 106 25.99 3.56 -15.26
N ILE A 107 26.62 4.30 -14.35
CA ILE A 107 26.41 4.19 -12.91
C ILE A 107 25.60 5.39 -12.42
N VAL A 108 24.45 5.13 -11.79
CA VAL A 108 23.65 6.18 -11.13
C VAL A 108 24.40 6.69 -9.90
N LYS A 109 24.64 8.01 -9.85
CA LYS A 109 25.32 8.72 -8.75
C LYS A 109 24.38 9.56 -7.90
N GLY A 110 23.13 9.74 -8.33
CA GLY A 110 22.18 10.59 -7.64
C GLY A 110 21.02 11.02 -8.53
N VAL A 111 20.36 12.11 -8.12
CA VAL A 111 19.20 12.67 -8.80
C VAL A 111 19.23 14.20 -8.83
N HIS A 112 18.66 14.76 -9.89
CA HIS A 112 18.15 16.13 -9.88
C HIS A 112 16.68 16.12 -9.48
N TYR A 113 16.27 17.07 -8.64
CA TYR A 113 14.88 17.23 -8.25
C TYR A 113 14.49 18.69 -8.12
N LYS A 114 13.20 18.98 -8.31
CA LYS A 114 12.62 20.30 -8.06
C LYS A 114 11.92 20.32 -6.71
N ASN A 115 12.30 21.25 -5.84
CA ASN A 115 11.59 21.46 -4.57
C ASN A 115 10.25 22.20 -4.80
N LYS A 116 9.51 22.48 -3.71
CA LYS A 116 8.23 23.21 -3.78
C LYS A 116 8.33 24.60 -4.41
N SER A 117 9.46 25.29 -4.30
CA SER A 117 9.66 26.61 -4.91
C SER A 117 10.05 26.55 -6.39
N GLY A 118 10.14 25.33 -6.96
CA GLY A 118 10.57 25.11 -8.34
C GLY A 118 12.09 25.18 -8.55
N GLN A 119 12.87 25.36 -7.48
CA GLN A 119 14.33 25.36 -7.55
C GLN A 119 14.82 23.94 -7.84
N VAL A 120 15.74 23.82 -8.80
CA VAL A 120 16.41 22.56 -9.13
C VAL A 120 17.56 22.37 -8.14
N LEU A 121 17.55 21.21 -7.48
CA LEU A 121 18.53 20.78 -6.49
C LEU A 121 19.11 19.42 -6.92
N THR A 122 20.22 19.05 -6.29
CA THR A 122 20.94 17.80 -6.55
C THR A 122 21.11 17.03 -5.26
N ALA A 123 20.86 15.72 -5.31
CA ALA A 123 21.17 14.80 -4.22
C ALA A 123 22.03 13.65 -4.75
N TYR A 124 23.21 13.46 -4.16
CA TYR A 124 24.11 12.36 -4.50
C TYR A 124 23.94 11.20 -3.51
N ALA A 125 23.97 9.97 -4.02
CA ALA A 125 23.93 8.78 -3.20
C ALA A 125 24.62 7.61 -3.94
N PRO A 126 25.31 6.71 -3.21
CA PRO A 126 25.92 5.53 -3.81
C PRO A 126 24.89 4.50 -4.31
N LEU A 127 23.65 4.57 -3.82
CA LEU A 127 22.51 3.76 -4.25
C LEU A 127 21.27 4.64 -4.37
N THR A 128 20.58 4.55 -5.50
CA THR A 128 19.31 5.24 -5.76
C THR A 128 18.21 4.20 -6.02
N ILE A 129 17.10 4.30 -5.29
CA ILE A 129 15.94 3.39 -5.43
C ILE A 129 14.79 4.19 -6.07
N VAL A 130 14.23 3.67 -7.16
CA VAL A 130 13.13 4.29 -7.91
C VAL A 130 11.89 3.41 -7.82
N ASP A 131 10.75 4.00 -7.46
CA ASP A 131 9.44 3.36 -7.42
C ASP A 131 8.61 3.75 -8.66
N ILE A 132 7.83 2.82 -9.21
CA ILE A 132 7.06 3.00 -10.45
C ILE A 132 5.57 2.72 -10.17
N PRO A 133 4.66 3.67 -10.47
CA PRO A 133 3.24 3.50 -10.16
C PRO A 133 2.54 2.52 -11.12
N SER A 134 1.43 1.94 -10.65
CA SER A 134 0.44 1.18 -11.43
C SER A 134 -0.93 1.87 -11.40
N TYR A 135 -1.87 1.43 -12.26
CA TYR A 135 -3.21 2.00 -12.39
C TYR A 135 -4.30 0.94 -12.15
N LEU A 136 -5.36 1.34 -11.44
CA LEU A 136 -6.57 0.55 -11.17
C LEU A 136 -7.78 1.50 -11.20
N VAL A 137 -8.95 1.01 -11.59
CA VAL A 137 -10.24 1.72 -11.47
C VAL A 137 -11.08 1.03 -10.40
N GLY A 138 -11.74 1.81 -9.55
CA GLY A 138 -12.55 1.30 -8.44
C GLY A 138 -13.35 2.42 -7.79
N LEU A 139 -14.32 2.03 -6.97
CA LEU A 139 -15.29 2.93 -6.36
C LEU A 139 -15.57 2.50 -4.92
N THR A 140 -15.76 3.47 -4.03
CA THR A 140 -16.10 3.21 -2.62
C THR A 140 -17.62 3.10 -2.47
N LEU A 141 -18.08 2.01 -1.87
CA LEU A 141 -19.48 1.83 -1.46
C LEU A 141 -19.61 2.20 0.02
N THR A 142 -20.66 2.94 0.38
CA THR A 142 -20.93 3.34 1.78
C THR A 142 -22.17 2.64 2.31
N ASN A 143 -22.17 2.31 3.60
CA ASN A 143 -23.29 1.63 4.26
C ASN A 143 -23.68 0.28 3.62
N CYS A 144 -22.69 -0.45 3.09
CA CYS A 144 -22.87 -1.77 2.53
C CYS A 144 -22.28 -2.83 3.45
N ASN A 145 -23.02 -3.91 3.68
CA ASN A 145 -22.50 -5.08 4.37
C ASN A 145 -22.07 -6.12 3.34
N LEU A 146 -20.84 -6.63 3.47
CA LEU A 146 -20.47 -7.83 2.74
C LEU A 146 -21.25 -9.04 3.30
N PRO A 147 -21.61 -10.02 2.45
CA PRO A 147 -22.35 -11.20 2.90
C PRO A 147 -21.66 -11.97 4.04
N LYS A 148 -20.33 -11.90 4.10
CA LYS A 148 -19.52 -12.53 5.14
C LYS A 148 -18.51 -11.53 5.71
N LYS A 149 -18.62 -11.28 7.02
CA LYS A 149 -17.72 -10.36 7.75
C LYS A 149 -16.25 -10.79 7.59
N ASN A 150 -15.36 -9.82 7.38
CA ASN A 150 -13.91 -10.00 7.20
C ASN A 150 -13.48 -10.82 5.97
N TYR A 151 -14.40 -11.09 5.03
CA TYR A 151 -14.09 -11.74 3.76
C TYR A 151 -14.39 -10.80 2.61
N GLY A 152 -13.51 -10.72 1.62
CA GLY A 152 -13.82 -10.06 0.36
C GLY A 152 -14.81 -10.89 -0.47
N ALA A 153 -15.43 -10.26 -1.46
CA ALA A 153 -16.26 -10.94 -2.44
C ALA A 153 -15.64 -10.81 -3.84
N ILE A 154 -15.49 -11.94 -4.52
CA ILE A 154 -15.11 -11.98 -5.93
C ILE A 154 -16.31 -12.50 -6.70
N ILE A 155 -16.93 -11.65 -7.51
CA ILE A 155 -18.05 -12.03 -8.37
C ILE A 155 -17.48 -12.34 -9.75
N LEU A 156 -17.55 -13.59 -10.18
CA LEU A 156 -17.09 -14.06 -11.49
C LEU A 156 -18.16 -13.76 -12.55
N GLY A 157 -18.34 -12.48 -12.86
CA GLY A 157 -19.25 -12.00 -13.90
C GLY A 157 -18.66 -12.09 -15.31
N HIS A 158 -19.53 -11.92 -16.31
CA HIS A 158 -19.13 -11.72 -17.70
C HIS A 158 -19.15 -10.21 -18.02
N PRO A 159 -18.12 -9.63 -18.66
CA PRO A 159 -16.90 -10.26 -19.18
C PRO A 159 -15.73 -10.29 -18.18
N SER A 160 -15.90 -9.77 -16.96
CA SER A 160 -14.79 -9.59 -16.01
C SER A 160 -15.23 -9.72 -14.56
N PRO A 161 -14.32 -10.13 -13.65
CA PRO A 161 -14.64 -10.25 -12.24
C PRO A 161 -14.81 -8.88 -11.57
N ILE A 162 -15.62 -8.85 -10.52
CA ILE A 162 -15.74 -7.70 -9.62
C ILE A 162 -15.14 -8.10 -8.27
N LEU A 163 -14.25 -7.27 -7.74
CA LEU A 163 -13.66 -7.43 -6.43
C LEU A 163 -14.29 -6.42 -5.46
N LEU A 164 -14.79 -6.92 -4.34
CA LEU A 164 -15.27 -6.14 -3.21
C LEU A 164 -14.49 -6.53 -1.97
N TYR A 165 -14.12 -5.55 -1.16
CA TYR A 165 -13.45 -5.75 0.12
C TYR A 165 -13.95 -4.70 1.11
N PRO A 166 -13.92 -5.00 2.42
CA PRO A 166 -14.46 -4.13 3.44
C PRO A 166 -13.52 -2.98 3.83
#